data_AF-A0A9P4DB33-F1
#
_entry.id   AF-A0A9P4DB33-F1
#
_cell.length_a   1.000
_cell.length_b   1.000
_cell.length_c   1.000
_cell.angle_alpha   90.00
_cell.angle_beta   90.00
_cell.angle_gamma   90.00
#
_symmetry.space_group_name_H-M   'P 1'
#
loop_
_entity.id
_entity.type
_entity.pdbx_description
1 polymer ?
#
loop_
_entity_poly.entity_id
_entity_poly.type
_entity_poly.pdbx_seq_one_letter_code
_entity_poly.pdbx_strand_id
1 'polypeptide(L)'
;MNNENEQLKSDLLINDEKIKNLNFKIPWYYSLWTISILILSTFSTYSISFIVAIIFLFKRNKIMKKHKDSISILLSDVEKINNKYILLNDEIKMKEKHFEDLCESNENKLKELSNLLDKKKVEIDKFDSENQDKFKLIEELKIEKERLDNLIKDKNILKDNINTLNAHLEELKDEREELRDINTTLKNKKEELKRLSEELIQTEDEVLLQSFGLYNPKYDFENSDEYMEKLKEIRERQKLLIRNKTGVKYSDSWTVDGSIQKGRTMTNQNIKTALKLFNSECDIAMSKVSFKNIDSIEKRIRKAFTDTNKLNTSNKVSIKENYLNLKIDELYLYYEYLQMKEEEKEEQRALREQMKEEALVQKEIENQKRKLKKEELQFKNELLRLKSTIPEDENDKLEWEQKINSIEEKLALLSKDLDDVLNREQNTRAGHVYIISNIGSFGENIYKIGVTRRLDPTERINELSSASVPFKYDIHATIFSEDAPKLESALHKAFDNKRVNKVNNRKEFFKVTLDEIRTEVEKNFDKTVEYTKLAEAQEYRQTLKIQELNKKLA
;
A
#
# COMPACT_ATOMS: atom_id res chain seq x y z
N MET A 1 114.95 44.64 -50.71
CA MET A 1 115.55 45.77 -49.95
C MET A 1 116.90 45.43 -49.31
N ASN A 2 117.08 44.33 -48.56
CA ASN A 2 118.41 44.05 -47.95
C ASN A 2 119.52 43.70 -48.98
N ASN A 3 119.25 42.87 -49.99
CA ASN A 3 120.28 42.50 -50.97
C ASN A 3 120.69 43.64 -51.93
N GLU A 4 119.77 44.53 -52.32
CA GLU A 4 120.08 45.66 -53.21
C GLU A 4 120.85 46.77 -52.50
N ASN A 5 120.59 47.00 -51.20
CA ASN A 5 121.34 47.95 -50.40
C ASN A 5 122.77 47.47 -50.11
N GLU A 6 122.99 46.16 -49.91
CA GLU A 6 124.34 45.60 -49.80
C GLU A 6 125.13 45.73 -51.11
N GLN A 7 124.46 45.52 -52.25
CA GLN A 7 125.08 45.64 -53.56
C GLN A 7 125.48 47.10 -53.87
N LEU A 8 124.60 48.07 -53.55
CA LEU A 8 124.90 49.51 -53.68
C LEU A 8 126.05 49.94 -52.75
N LYS A 9 126.10 49.42 -51.52
CA LYS A 9 127.23 49.63 -50.59
C LYS A 9 128.53 49.06 -51.15
N SER A 10 128.49 47.86 -51.73
CA SER A 10 129.67 47.23 -52.33
C SER A 10 130.17 48.01 -53.54
N ASP A 11 129.27 48.51 -54.40
CA ASP A 11 129.61 49.30 -55.59
C ASP A 11 130.20 50.68 -55.21
N LEU A 12 129.67 51.31 -54.16
CA LEU A 12 130.23 52.56 -53.61
C LEU A 12 131.62 52.34 -53.01
N LEU A 13 131.84 51.25 -52.26
CA LEU A 13 133.14 50.88 -51.69
C LEU A 13 134.19 50.59 -52.78
N ILE A 14 133.81 49.89 -53.85
CA ILE A 14 134.69 49.59 -54.99
C ILE A 14 135.12 50.88 -55.71
N ASN A 15 134.22 51.86 -55.84
CA ASN A 15 134.56 53.16 -56.42
C ASN A 15 135.47 53.98 -55.49
N ASP A 16 135.29 53.89 -54.17
CA ASP A 16 136.12 54.59 -53.19
C ASP A 16 137.58 54.11 -53.20
N GLU A 17 137.81 52.79 -53.35
CA GLU A 17 139.15 52.23 -53.54
C GLU A 17 139.81 52.70 -54.83
N LYS A 18 139.05 52.80 -55.93
CA LYS A 18 139.53 53.35 -57.21
C LYS A 18 139.91 54.83 -57.07
N ILE A 19 139.15 55.62 -56.31
CA ILE A 19 139.41 57.05 -56.11
C ILE A 19 140.65 57.25 -55.22
N LYS A 20 140.80 56.47 -54.13
CA LYS A 20 141.98 56.55 -53.24
C LYS A 20 143.32 56.27 -53.93
N ASN A 21 143.32 55.45 -54.98
CA ASN A 21 144.53 55.10 -55.75
C ASN A 21 144.90 56.10 -56.86
N LEU A 22 144.13 57.16 -57.08
CA LEU A 22 144.46 58.19 -58.07
C LEU A 22 145.45 59.21 -57.49
N ASN A 23 146.75 58.91 -57.61
CA ASN A 23 147.80 59.84 -57.20
C ASN A 23 148.06 60.88 -58.30
N PHE A 24 147.49 62.07 -58.17
CA PHE A 24 147.61 63.18 -59.12
C PHE A 24 148.93 63.98 -59.00
N LYS A 25 149.93 63.46 -58.28
CA LYS A 25 151.22 64.15 -58.09
C LYS A 25 152.12 63.99 -59.32
N ILE A 26 152.43 65.11 -59.96
CA ILE A 26 153.48 65.18 -60.98
C ILE A 26 154.84 65.05 -60.25
N PRO A 27 155.70 64.08 -60.62
CA PRO A 27 157.02 63.93 -60.01
C PRO A 27 157.85 65.22 -60.10
N TRP A 28 158.61 65.56 -59.06
CA TRP A 28 159.28 66.85 -58.92
C TRP A 28 160.21 67.19 -60.10
N TYR A 29 160.85 66.19 -60.71
CA TYR A 29 161.72 66.36 -61.87
C TYR A 29 160.96 66.71 -63.17
N TYR A 30 159.65 66.50 -63.22
CA TYR A 30 158.74 66.99 -64.29
C TYR A 30 158.03 68.30 -63.93
N SER A 31 158.41 68.94 -62.82
CA SER A 31 157.90 70.27 -62.48
C SER A 31 158.37 71.31 -63.51
N LEU A 32 157.61 72.40 -63.66
CA LEU A 32 158.02 73.50 -64.55
C LEU A 32 159.37 74.07 -64.14
N TRP A 33 159.63 74.11 -62.83
CA TRP A 33 160.83 74.70 -62.26
C TRP A 33 162.09 73.88 -62.56
N THR A 34 162.02 72.55 -62.43
CA THR A 34 163.15 71.66 -62.76
C THR A 34 163.45 71.61 -64.25
N ILE A 35 162.41 71.64 -65.10
CA ILE A 35 162.57 71.69 -66.55
C ILE A 35 163.24 73.01 -66.97
N SER A 36 162.90 74.13 -66.34
CA SER A 36 163.57 75.42 -66.56
C SER A 36 165.04 75.42 -66.16
N ILE A 37 165.40 74.82 -65.01
CA ILE A 37 166.79 74.70 -64.55
C ILE A 37 167.64 73.88 -65.54
N LEU A 38 167.09 72.77 -66.06
CA LEU A 38 167.75 71.92 -67.07
C LEU A 38 168.06 72.68 -68.36
N ILE A 39 167.17 73.57 -68.81
CA ILE A 39 167.35 74.39 -70.01
C ILE A 39 168.47 75.43 -69.82
N LEU A 40 168.60 76.04 -68.63
CA LEU A 40 169.65 77.03 -68.34
C LEU A 40 171.06 76.43 -68.24
N SER A 41 171.21 75.17 -67.82
CA SER A 41 172.52 74.51 -67.67
C SER A 41 173.29 74.25 -68.99
N THR A 42 172.63 74.47 -70.13
CA THR A 42 173.11 74.12 -71.48
C THR A 42 174.36 74.87 -71.95
N PHE A 43 174.69 76.00 -71.32
CA PHE A 43 175.86 76.81 -71.67
C PHE A 43 177.20 76.17 -71.30
N SER A 44 177.19 75.18 -70.38
CA SER A 44 178.40 74.53 -69.86
C SER A 44 178.68 73.15 -70.49
N THR A 45 177.65 72.44 -70.95
CA THR A 45 177.78 71.00 -71.31
C THR A 45 177.33 70.65 -72.74
N TYR A 46 177.41 71.59 -73.70
CA TYR A 46 177.12 71.36 -75.14
C TYR A 46 175.95 70.36 -75.41
N SER A 47 174.73 70.89 -75.41
CA SER A 47 173.54 70.39 -76.13
C SER A 47 172.71 69.22 -75.57
N ILE A 48 173.20 68.35 -74.67
CA ILE A 48 172.42 67.17 -74.20
C ILE A 48 171.26 67.54 -73.26
N SER A 49 171.45 68.52 -72.37
CA SER A 49 170.46 68.91 -71.35
C SER A 49 169.15 69.48 -71.93
N PHE A 50 169.20 70.09 -73.12
CA PHE A 50 168.03 70.67 -73.79
C PHE A 50 167.06 69.60 -74.31
N ILE A 51 167.59 68.51 -74.86
CA ILE A 51 166.80 67.39 -75.37
C ILE A 51 166.04 66.70 -74.23
N VAL A 52 166.67 66.54 -73.07
CA VAL A 52 166.05 65.95 -71.88
C VAL A 52 164.89 66.81 -71.38
N ALA A 53 165.02 68.14 -71.41
CA ALA A 53 163.95 69.05 -71.01
C ALA A 53 162.70 68.94 -71.91
N ILE A 54 162.88 68.79 -73.23
CA ILE A 54 161.76 68.59 -74.18
C ILE A 54 161.05 67.26 -73.91
N ILE A 55 161.81 66.18 -73.67
CA ILE A 55 161.24 64.86 -73.32
C ILE A 55 160.41 64.95 -72.03
N PHE A 56 160.91 65.72 -71.05
CA PHE A 56 160.24 65.90 -69.77
C PHE A 56 158.93 66.69 -69.91
N LEU A 57 158.92 67.73 -70.75
CA LEU A 57 157.71 68.48 -71.11
C LEU A 57 156.65 67.60 -71.78
N PHE A 58 157.07 66.74 -72.71
CA PHE A 58 156.18 65.82 -73.42
C PHE A 58 155.55 64.79 -72.46
N LYS A 59 156.35 64.20 -71.57
CA LYS A 59 155.87 63.26 -70.55
C LYS A 59 154.89 63.92 -69.58
N ARG A 60 155.17 65.15 -69.14
CA ARG A 60 154.25 65.91 -68.28
C ARG A 60 152.90 66.11 -68.95
N ASN A 61 152.87 66.51 -70.23
CA ASN A 61 151.62 66.74 -70.94
C ASN A 61 150.80 65.44 -71.09
N LYS A 62 151.48 64.31 -71.29
CA LYS A 62 150.86 62.98 -71.29
C LYS A 62 150.22 62.62 -69.94
N ILE A 63 150.87 62.94 -68.82
CA ILE A 63 150.33 62.73 -67.47
C ILE A 63 149.08 63.60 -67.24
N MET A 64 149.15 64.89 -67.61
CA MET A 64 148.02 65.81 -67.48
C MET A 64 146.80 65.37 -68.28
N LYS A 65 147.01 64.89 -69.52
CA LYS A 65 145.92 64.36 -70.36
C LYS A 65 145.26 63.14 -69.70
N LYS A 66 146.06 62.22 -69.15
CA LYS A 66 145.56 61.04 -68.43
C LYS A 66 144.70 61.40 -67.22
N HIS A 67 145.09 62.44 -66.47
CA HIS A 67 144.30 62.95 -65.36
C HIS A 67 142.97 63.57 -65.80
N LYS A 68 142.97 64.34 -66.89
CA LYS A 68 141.75 64.92 -67.46
C LYS A 68 140.76 63.84 -67.89
N ASP A 69 141.26 62.79 -68.55
CA ASP A 69 140.43 61.66 -69.00
C ASP A 69 139.84 60.90 -67.79
N SER A 70 140.61 60.73 -66.70
CA SER A 70 140.12 60.09 -65.46
C SER A 70 139.02 60.92 -64.77
N ILE A 71 139.14 62.25 -64.76
CA ILE A 71 138.11 63.14 -64.18
C ILE A 71 136.82 63.10 -65.00
N SER A 72 136.90 63.06 -66.33
CA SER A 72 135.68 62.95 -67.17
C SER A 72 134.91 61.65 -66.95
N ILE A 73 135.62 60.55 -66.70
CA ILE A 73 134.99 59.25 -66.40
C ILE A 73 134.26 59.32 -65.06
N LEU A 74 134.91 59.88 -64.03
CA LEU A 74 134.30 60.05 -62.70
C LEU A 74 133.03 60.91 -62.74
N LEU A 75 133.01 61.99 -63.51
CA LEU A 75 131.82 62.84 -63.66
C LEU A 75 130.65 62.07 -64.29
N SER A 76 130.92 61.24 -65.31
CA SER A 76 129.89 60.41 -65.94
C SER A 76 129.30 59.38 -64.97
N ASP A 77 130.12 58.79 -64.10
CA ASP A 77 129.65 57.79 -63.13
C ASP A 77 128.80 58.43 -62.02
N VAL A 78 129.15 59.64 -61.57
CA VAL A 78 128.33 60.41 -60.60
C VAL A 78 126.95 60.75 -61.18
N GLU A 79 126.88 61.15 -62.44
CA GLU A 79 125.63 61.49 -63.12
C GLU A 79 124.70 60.27 -63.23
N LYS A 80 125.25 59.09 -63.54
CA LYS A 80 124.49 57.82 -63.56
C LYS A 80 123.91 57.47 -62.18
N ILE A 81 124.70 57.63 -61.11
CA ILE A 81 124.25 57.35 -59.74
C ILE A 81 123.10 58.30 -59.36
N ASN A 82 123.22 59.59 -59.68
CA ASN A 82 122.19 60.57 -59.37
C ASN A 82 120.86 60.26 -60.10
N ASN A 83 120.92 59.88 -61.38
CA ASN A 83 119.72 59.47 -62.12
C ASN A 83 119.06 58.23 -61.52
N LYS A 84 119.85 57.26 -61.04
CA LYS A 84 119.33 56.06 -60.35
C LYS A 84 118.66 56.42 -59.02
N TYR A 85 119.21 57.38 -58.27
CA TYR A 85 118.63 57.87 -57.03
C TYR A 85 117.27 58.55 -57.25
N ILE A 86 117.15 59.40 -58.28
CA ILE A 86 115.90 60.07 -58.63
C ILE A 86 114.81 59.04 -58.95
N LEU A 87 115.13 58.05 -59.82
CA LEU A 87 114.18 57.01 -60.21
C LEU A 87 113.66 56.21 -59.01
N LEU A 88 114.57 55.83 -58.08
CA LEU A 88 114.22 55.07 -56.89
C LEU A 88 113.31 55.88 -55.94
N ASN A 89 113.54 57.18 -55.83
CA ASN A 89 112.74 58.05 -54.98
C ASN A 89 111.32 58.23 -55.52
N ASP A 90 111.15 58.29 -56.84
CA ASP A 90 109.83 58.32 -57.48
C ASP A 90 109.09 56.99 -57.29
N GLU A 91 109.78 55.84 -57.37
CA GLU A 91 109.18 54.53 -57.05
C GLU A 91 108.70 54.44 -55.59
N ILE A 92 109.48 54.97 -54.64
CA ILE A 92 109.10 55.00 -53.22
C ILE A 92 107.84 55.83 -53.02
N LYS A 93 107.79 57.05 -53.58
CA LYS A 93 106.60 57.92 -53.49
C LYS A 93 105.34 57.26 -54.07
N MET A 94 105.48 56.55 -55.19
CA MET A 94 104.36 55.82 -55.79
C MET A 94 103.86 54.70 -54.87
N LYS A 95 104.77 53.98 -54.19
CA LYS A 95 104.40 52.95 -53.22
C LYS A 95 103.78 53.51 -51.95
N GLU A 96 104.27 54.64 -51.44
CA GLU A 96 103.69 55.32 -50.28
C GLU A 96 102.25 55.75 -50.57
N LYS A 97 102.02 56.40 -51.72
CA LYS A 97 100.67 56.78 -52.14
C LYS A 97 99.74 55.57 -52.30
N HIS A 98 100.23 54.49 -52.91
CA HIS A 98 99.44 53.27 -53.04
C HIS A 98 99.07 52.65 -51.69
N PHE A 99 99.98 52.72 -50.71
CA PHE A 99 99.72 52.24 -49.35
C PHE A 99 98.70 53.10 -48.61
N GLU A 100 98.77 54.44 -48.74
CA GLU A 100 97.76 55.36 -48.20
C GLU A 100 96.37 55.07 -48.78
N ASP A 101 96.26 54.96 -50.10
CA ASP A 101 94.98 54.61 -50.79
C ASP A 101 94.41 53.28 -50.27
N LEU A 102 95.28 52.29 -50.00
CA LEU A 102 94.87 50.98 -49.49
C LEU A 102 94.37 51.06 -48.04
N CYS A 103 95.04 51.84 -47.20
CA CYS A 103 94.63 52.10 -45.82
C CYS A 103 93.27 52.79 -45.76
N GLU A 104 93.06 53.84 -46.57
CA GLU A 104 91.79 54.56 -46.64
C GLU A 104 90.65 53.63 -47.12
N SER A 105 90.92 52.80 -48.14
CA SER A 105 89.96 51.80 -48.62
C SER A 105 89.55 50.80 -47.53
N ASN A 106 90.52 50.31 -46.73
CA ASN A 106 90.25 49.36 -45.67
C ASN A 106 89.54 49.99 -44.46
N GLU A 107 89.85 51.24 -44.11
CA GLU A 107 89.10 51.98 -43.08
C GLU A 107 87.64 52.16 -43.48
N ASN A 108 87.38 52.48 -44.74
CA ASN A 108 86.01 52.61 -45.26
C ASN A 108 85.26 51.27 -45.19
N LYS A 109 85.91 50.16 -45.56
CA LYS A 109 85.32 48.81 -45.42
C LYS A 109 85.05 48.45 -43.96
N LEU A 110 85.94 48.80 -43.03
CA LEU A 110 85.73 48.56 -41.59
C LEU A 110 84.53 49.34 -41.05
N LYS A 111 84.38 50.62 -41.45
CA LYS A 111 83.21 51.44 -41.09
C LYS A 111 81.92 50.83 -41.64
N GLU A 112 81.93 50.37 -42.89
CA GLU A 112 80.76 49.73 -43.51
C GLU A 112 80.38 48.41 -42.80
N LEU A 113 81.36 47.56 -42.49
CA LEU A 113 81.15 46.33 -41.72
C LEU A 113 80.63 46.61 -40.31
N SER A 114 81.15 47.62 -39.62
CA SER A 114 80.66 48.03 -38.30
C SER A 114 79.19 48.44 -38.36
N ASN A 115 78.83 49.27 -39.33
CA ASN A 115 77.45 49.71 -39.52
C ASN A 115 76.50 48.53 -39.84
N LEU A 116 76.96 47.55 -40.64
CA LEU A 116 76.18 46.34 -40.90
C LEU A 116 75.99 45.50 -39.64
N LEU A 117 77.02 45.38 -38.81
CA LEU A 117 76.99 44.61 -37.57
C LEU A 117 76.02 45.24 -36.56
N ASP A 118 76.00 46.57 -36.45
CA ASP A 118 75.07 47.28 -35.58
C ASP A 118 73.62 47.15 -36.08
N LYS A 119 73.38 47.24 -37.40
CA LYS A 119 72.06 46.96 -37.97
C LYS A 119 71.59 45.54 -37.66
N LYS A 120 72.47 44.55 -37.78
CA LYS A 120 72.14 43.14 -37.50
C LYS A 120 71.87 42.89 -36.02
N LYS A 121 72.60 43.54 -35.11
CA LYS A 121 72.30 43.50 -33.66
C LYS A 121 70.88 44.00 -33.36
N VAL A 122 70.50 45.15 -33.92
CA VAL A 122 69.15 45.70 -33.73
C VAL A 122 68.07 44.78 -34.29
N GLU A 123 68.31 44.10 -35.41
CA GLU A 123 67.38 43.09 -35.95
C GLU A 123 67.25 41.87 -35.01
N ILE A 124 68.35 41.39 -34.43
CA ILE A 124 68.35 40.28 -33.47
C ILE A 124 67.57 40.67 -32.21
N ASP A 125 67.83 41.85 -31.63
CA ASP A 125 67.14 42.32 -30.43
C ASP A 125 65.62 42.43 -30.64
N LYS A 126 65.20 42.88 -31.83
CA LYS A 126 63.77 42.91 -32.20
C LYS A 126 63.19 41.50 -32.31
N PHE A 127 63.91 40.58 -32.96
CA PHE A 127 63.47 39.20 -33.10
C PHE A 127 63.36 38.48 -31.75
N ASP A 128 64.28 38.74 -30.83
CA ASP A 128 64.26 38.19 -29.48
C ASP A 128 63.07 38.73 -28.67
N SER A 129 62.78 40.04 -28.77
CA SER A 129 61.58 40.63 -28.14
C SER A 129 60.29 40.01 -28.69
N GLU A 130 60.17 39.87 -30.02
CA GLU A 130 59.00 39.25 -30.64
C GLU A 130 58.84 37.78 -30.23
N ASN A 131 59.93 37.04 -30.12
CA ASN A 131 59.89 35.65 -29.66
C ASN A 131 59.47 35.57 -28.20
N GLN A 132 59.97 36.46 -27.34
CA GLN A 132 59.58 36.49 -25.93
C GLN A 132 58.06 36.73 -25.76
N ASP A 133 57.47 37.62 -26.56
CA ASP A 133 56.04 37.87 -26.52
C ASP A 133 55.22 36.70 -27.11
N LYS A 134 55.71 36.04 -28.17
CA LYS A 134 55.11 34.80 -28.67
C LYS A 134 55.16 33.67 -27.64
N PHE A 135 56.24 33.55 -26.87
CA PHE A 135 56.35 32.56 -25.80
C PHE A 135 55.33 32.80 -24.69
N LYS A 136 55.13 34.05 -24.26
CA LYS A 136 54.08 34.41 -23.28
C LYS A 136 52.70 34.03 -23.79
N LEU A 137 52.38 34.36 -25.05
CA LEU A 137 51.08 34.03 -25.65
C LEU A 137 50.85 32.51 -25.75
N ILE A 138 51.88 31.73 -26.08
CA ILE A 138 51.81 30.25 -26.09
C ILE A 138 51.52 29.71 -24.68
N GLU A 139 52.12 30.30 -23.65
CA GLU A 139 51.90 29.89 -22.26
C GLU A 139 50.48 30.21 -21.78
N GLU A 140 49.96 31.39 -22.11
CA GLU A 140 48.56 31.77 -21.88
C GLU A 140 47.58 30.81 -22.58
N LEU A 141 47.82 30.51 -23.86
CA LEU A 141 46.98 29.58 -24.64
C LEU A 141 47.03 28.15 -24.09
N LYS A 142 48.16 27.71 -23.51
CA LYS A 142 48.25 26.40 -22.83
C LYS A 142 47.36 26.36 -21.59
N ILE A 143 47.40 27.41 -20.77
CA ILE A 143 46.56 27.52 -19.56
C ILE A 143 45.07 27.53 -19.96
N GLU A 144 44.72 28.27 -21.01
CA GLU A 144 43.34 28.35 -21.47
C GLU A 144 42.84 27.04 -22.09
N LYS A 145 43.69 26.33 -22.83
CA LYS A 145 43.39 24.98 -23.32
C LYS A 145 43.16 24.00 -22.17
N GLU A 146 43.99 24.03 -21.13
CA GLU A 146 43.81 23.16 -19.96
C GLU A 146 42.50 23.46 -19.23
N ARG A 147 42.12 24.74 -19.10
CA ARG A 147 40.80 25.13 -18.58
C ARG A 147 39.66 24.59 -19.45
N LEU A 148 39.78 24.69 -20.77
CA LEU A 148 38.77 24.20 -21.70
C LEU A 148 38.62 22.66 -21.63
N ASP A 149 39.74 21.94 -21.54
CA ASP A 149 39.76 20.49 -21.40
C ASP A 149 39.07 20.05 -20.10
N ASN A 150 39.28 20.78 -19.00
CA ASN A 150 38.58 20.53 -17.75
C ASN A 150 37.07 20.81 -17.85
N LEU A 151 36.67 21.92 -18.48
CA LEU A 151 35.25 22.21 -18.74
C LEU A 151 34.57 21.15 -19.63
N ILE A 152 35.29 20.60 -20.61
CA ILE A 152 34.79 19.51 -21.45
C ILE A 152 34.59 18.23 -20.61
N LYS A 153 35.53 17.91 -19.71
CA LYS A 153 35.37 16.79 -18.77
C LYS A 153 34.14 16.97 -17.89
N ASP A 154 33.97 18.14 -17.28
CA ASP A 154 32.83 18.46 -16.42
C ASP A 154 31.49 18.37 -17.20
N LYS A 155 31.47 18.89 -18.43
CA LYS A 155 30.30 18.78 -19.33
C LYS A 155 29.95 17.32 -19.63
N ASN A 156 30.95 16.47 -19.87
CA ASN A 156 30.71 15.05 -20.15
C ASN A 156 30.17 14.33 -18.90
N ILE A 157 30.75 14.58 -17.73
CA ILE A 157 30.24 14.06 -16.45
C ILE A 157 28.79 14.49 -16.23
N LEU A 158 28.47 15.77 -16.48
CA LEU A 158 27.11 16.29 -16.33
C LEU A 158 26.15 15.64 -17.34
N LYS A 159 26.60 15.40 -18.58
CA LYS A 159 25.80 14.70 -19.60
C LYS A 159 25.50 13.27 -19.20
N ASP A 160 26.47 12.56 -18.65
CA ASP A 160 26.28 11.19 -18.16
C ASP A 160 25.30 11.16 -16.97
N ASN A 161 25.41 12.12 -16.05
CA ASN A 161 24.46 12.28 -14.94
C ASN A 161 23.03 12.62 -15.43
N ILE A 162 22.89 13.41 -16.48
CA ILE A 162 21.57 13.70 -17.08
C ILE A 162 20.99 12.43 -17.72
N ASN A 163 21.82 11.64 -18.42
CA ASN A 163 21.38 10.39 -19.02
C ASN A 163 20.93 9.38 -17.97
N THR A 164 21.69 9.23 -16.87
CA THR A 164 21.28 8.34 -15.76
C THR A 164 20.01 8.84 -15.10
N LEU A 165 19.87 10.15 -14.85
CA LEU A 165 18.65 10.71 -14.25
C LEU A 165 17.42 10.55 -15.16
N ASN A 166 17.59 10.69 -16.47
CA ASN A 166 16.51 10.43 -17.44
C ASN A 166 16.09 8.95 -17.46
N ALA A 167 17.05 8.02 -17.36
CA ALA A 167 16.73 6.59 -17.25
C ALA A 167 15.91 6.29 -15.98
N HIS A 168 16.32 6.82 -14.83
CA HIS A 168 15.55 6.68 -13.58
C HIS A 168 14.17 7.36 -13.67
N LEU A 169 14.04 8.47 -14.40
CA LEU A 169 12.75 9.13 -14.62
C LEU A 169 11.79 8.28 -15.47
N GLU A 170 12.29 7.55 -16.46
CA GLU A 170 11.47 6.60 -17.22
C GLU A 170 11.07 5.40 -16.36
N GLU A 171 11.99 4.81 -15.59
CA GLU A 171 11.65 3.73 -14.64
C GLU A 171 10.58 4.17 -13.64
N LEU A 172 10.70 5.38 -13.06
CA LEU A 172 9.70 5.92 -12.13
C LEU A 172 8.35 6.23 -12.81
N LYS A 173 8.32 6.53 -14.13
CA LYS A 173 7.07 6.69 -14.86
C LYS A 173 6.37 5.36 -15.05
N ASP A 174 7.12 4.32 -15.41
CA ASP A 174 6.61 2.97 -15.59
C ASP A 174 6.04 2.44 -14.25
N GLU A 175 6.79 2.57 -13.15
CA GLU A 175 6.28 2.23 -11.80
C GLU A 175 5.02 3.01 -11.43
N ARG A 176 4.91 4.28 -11.86
CA ARG A 176 3.72 5.11 -11.59
C ARG A 176 2.51 4.68 -12.39
N GLU A 177 2.69 4.23 -13.63
CA GLU A 177 1.64 3.63 -14.46
C GLU A 177 1.17 2.32 -13.83
N GLU A 178 2.08 1.44 -13.42
CA GLU A 178 1.75 0.19 -12.72
C GLU A 178 0.99 0.45 -11.42
N LEU A 179 1.44 1.39 -10.59
CA LEU A 179 0.73 1.79 -9.37
C LEU A 179 -0.66 2.37 -9.66
N ARG A 180 -0.84 3.06 -10.78
CA ARG A 180 -2.15 3.58 -11.19
C ARG A 180 -3.09 2.44 -11.53
N ASP A 181 -2.62 1.43 -12.26
CA ASP A 181 -3.40 0.24 -12.62
C ASP A 181 -3.71 -0.65 -11.41
N ILE A 182 -2.77 -0.79 -10.49
CA ILE A 182 -3.01 -1.46 -9.21
C ILE A 182 -4.06 -0.70 -8.40
N ASN A 183 -4.03 0.63 -8.38
CA ASN A 183 -5.02 1.42 -7.64
C ASN A 183 -6.42 1.36 -8.26
N THR A 184 -6.53 1.37 -9.59
CA THR A 184 -7.82 1.22 -10.28
C THR A 184 -8.41 -0.17 -10.04
N THR A 185 -7.60 -1.23 -10.13
CA THR A 185 -8.02 -2.60 -9.80
C THR A 185 -8.41 -2.74 -8.33
N LEU A 186 -7.66 -2.15 -7.39
CA LEU A 186 -8.03 -2.11 -5.97
C LEU A 186 -9.37 -1.40 -5.73
N LYS A 187 -9.61 -0.29 -6.43
CA LYS A 187 -10.88 0.44 -6.33
C LYS A 187 -12.04 -0.42 -6.82
N ASN A 188 -11.90 -1.05 -7.98
CA ASN A 188 -12.93 -1.94 -8.54
C ASN A 188 -13.20 -3.14 -7.62
N LYS A 189 -12.15 -3.79 -7.09
CA LYS A 189 -12.30 -4.89 -6.12
C LYS A 189 -12.96 -4.45 -4.82
N LYS A 190 -12.71 -3.22 -4.35
CA LYS A 190 -13.39 -2.66 -3.16
C LYS A 190 -14.87 -2.40 -3.43
N GLU A 191 -15.22 -1.87 -4.60
CA GLU A 191 -16.62 -1.67 -5.00
C GLU A 191 -17.35 -3.01 -5.16
N GLU A 192 -16.69 -4.01 -5.73
CA GLU A 192 -17.21 -5.38 -5.86
C GLU A 192 -17.39 -6.05 -4.48
N LEU A 193 -16.41 -5.93 -3.58
CA LEU A 193 -16.53 -6.38 -2.19
C LEU A 193 -17.68 -5.71 -1.45
N LYS A 194 -17.88 -4.40 -1.68
CA LYS A 194 -19.00 -3.67 -1.08
C LYS A 194 -20.33 -4.21 -1.58
N ARG A 195 -20.48 -4.42 -2.90
CA ARG A 195 -21.68 -5.01 -3.49
C ARG A 195 -21.93 -6.43 -2.97
N LEU A 196 -20.90 -7.28 -2.98
CA LEU A 196 -21.00 -8.64 -2.42
C LEU A 196 -21.35 -8.61 -0.93
N SER A 197 -20.84 -7.65 -0.14
CA SER A 197 -21.17 -7.54 1.27
C SER A 197 -22.61 -7.09 1.52
N GLU A 198 -23.15 -6.21 0.67
CA GLU A 198 -24.55 -5.77 0.75
C GLU A 198 -25.50 -6.90 0.32
N GLU A 199 -25.12 -7.66 -0.72
CA GLU A 199 -25.84 -8.85 -1.19
C GLU A 199 -25.75 -9.99 -0.17
N LEU A 200 -24.60 -10.18 0.49
CA LEU A 200 -24.40 -11.12 1.60
C LEU A 200 -25.24 -10.74 2.82
N ILE A 201 -25.43 -9.45 3.13
CA ILE A 201 -26.29 -9.04 4.25
C ILE A 201 -27.76 -9.35 3.95
N GLN A 202 -28.24 -9.11 2.72
CA GLN A 202 -29.61 -9.46 2.32
C GLN A 202 -29.82 -10.98 2.29
N THR A 203 -28.85 -11.74 1.78
CA THR A 203 -28.90 -13.21 1.82
C THR A 203 -28.67 -13.76 3.23
N GLU A 204 -27.88 -13.13 4.10
CA GLU A 204 -27.76 -13.49 5.52
C GLU A 204 -29.09 -13.27 6.23
N ASP A 205 -29.83 -12.19 5.97
CA ASP A 205 -31.16 -11.98 6.57
C ASP A 205 -32.18 -13.04 6.08
N GLU A 206 -32.08 -13.53 4.83
CA GLU A 206 -32.87 -14.66 4.32
C GLU A 206 -32.37 -16.04 4.82
N VAL A 207 -31.06 -16.19 5.03
CA VAL A 207 -30.41 -17.41 5.54
C VAL A 207 -30.54 -17.51 7.06
N LEU A 208 -30.62 -16.40 7.81
CA LEU A 208 -30.98 -16.35 9.23
C LEU A 208 -32.41 -16.81 9.48
N LEU A 209 -33.27 -16.71 8.46
CA LEU A 209 -34.58 -17.34 8.46
C LEU A 209 -34.49 -18.88 8.39
N GLN A 210 -33.34 -19.43 7.99
CA GLN A 210 -33.06 -20.86 7.86
C GLN A 210 -32.11 -21.39 8.96
N SER A 211 -31.19 -20.57 9.47
CA SER A 211 -30.31 -20.90 10.59
C SER A 211 -30.98 -20.58 11.92
N PHE A 212 -31.98 -21.38 12.25
CA PHE A 212 -32.54 -21.47 13.60
C PHE A 212 -31.46 -22.00 14.57
N GLY A 213 -30.51 -21.16 14.94
CA GLY A 213 -29.59 -21.42 16.05
C GLY A 213 -30.40 -21.44 17.34
N LEU A 214 -30.26 -22.50 18.13
CA LEU A 214 -30.80 -22.54 19.48
C LEU A 214 -30.14 -21.41 20.28
N TYR A 215 -30.90 -20.38 20.63
CA TYR A 215 -30.44 -19.36 21.57
C TYR A 215 -30.14 -20.03 22.90
N ASN A 216 -28.93 -19.82 23.44
CA ASN A 216 -28.57 -20.32 24.76
C ASN A 216 -28.84 -19.20 25.78
N PRO A 217 -29.78 -19.40 26.74
CA PRO A 217 -30.07 -18.41 27.77
C PRO A 217 -28.82 -18.00 28.53
N LYS A 218 -28.64 -16.70 28.72
CA LYS A 218 -27.57 -16.12 29.54
C LYS A 218 -27.99 -16.02 31.00
N TYR A 219 -29.29 -15.85 31.24
CA TYR A 219 -29.88 -15.84 32.57
C TYR A 219 -30.87 -17.01 32.71
N ASP A 220 -30.99 -17.51 33.94
CA ASP A 220 -31.86 -18.62 34.30
C ASP A 220 -32.64 -18.20 35.55
N PHE A 221 -33.66 -17.36 35.36
CA PHE A 221 -34.57 -16.91 36.43
C PHE A 221 -35.88 -17.69 36.37
N GLU A 222 -36.52 -17.88 37.53
CA GLU A 222 -37.72 -18.73 37.65
C GLU A 222 -39.00 -18.07 37.11
N ASN A 223 -39.07 -16.73 37.12
CA ASN A 223 -40.28 -15.99 36.75
C ASN A 223 -39.95 -14.69 35.99
N SER A 224 -40.95 -14.15 35.28
CA SER A 224 -40.79 -12.90 34.52
C SER A 224 -40.53 -11.66 35.39
N ASP A 225 -40.89 -11.69 36.68
CA ASP A 225 -40.69 -10.58 37.62
C ASP A 225 -39.21 -10.39 37.99
N GLU A 226 -38.45 -11.48 38.15
CA GLU A 226 -37.00 -11.46 38.40
C GLU A 226 -36.23 -10.87 37.21
N TYR A 227 -36.60 -11.23 35.97
CA TYR A 227 -36.07 -10.58 34.78
C TYR A 227 -36.36 -9.07 34.77
N MET A 228 -37.58 -8.67 35.17
CA MET A 228 -37.96 -7.25 35.26
C MET A 228 -37.14 -6.51 36.33
N GLU A 229 -36.90 -7.12 37.48
CA GLU A 229 -36.08 -6.53 38.54
C GLU A 229 -34.62 -6.36 38.07
N LYS A 230 -34.06 -7.38 37.40
CA LYS A 230 -32.71 -7.29 36.86
C LYS A 230 -32.60 -6.25 35.73
N LEU A 231 -33.63 -6.09 34.91
CA LEU A 231 -33.73 -5.01 33.93
C LEU A 231 -33.73 -3.63 34.60
N LYS A 232 -34.45 -3.47 35.72
CA LYS A 232 -34.42 -2.24 36.52
C LYS A 232 -33.02 -1.97 37.06
N GLU A 233 -32.34 -2.99 37.58
CA GLU A 233 -30.97 -2.86 38.08
C GLU A 233 -29.99 -2.40 36.98
N ILE A 234 -30.06 -3.00 35.79
CA ILE A 234 -29.23 -2.57 34.64
C ILE A 234 -29.54 -1.13 34.26
N ARG A 235 -30.83 -0.75 34.20
CA ARG A 235 -31.24 0.63 33.89
C ARG A 235 -30.77 1.63 34.94
N GLU A 236 -30.79 1.27 36.22
CA GLU A 236 -30.22 2.12 37.28
C GLU A 236 -28.70 2.25 37.15
N ARG A 237 -27.98 1.18 36.82
CA ARG A 237 -26.53 1.25 36.50
C ARG A 237 -26.26 2.17 35.32
N GLN A 238 -27.05 2.09 34.25
CA GLN A 238 -26.95 3.01 33.11
C GLN A 238 -27.20 4.47 33.54
N LYS A 239 -28.24 4.75 34.33
CA LYS A 239 -28.53 6.09 34.86
C LYS A 239 -27.39 6.63 35.73
N LEU A 240 -26.77 5.79 36.57
CA LEU A 240 -25.63 6.17 37.39
C LEU A 240 -24.41 6.54 36.54
N LEU A 241 -24.12 5.79 35.47
CA LEU A 241 -23.04 6.12 34.53
C LEU A 241 -23.26 7.46 33.80
N ILE A 242 -24.52 7.77 33.46
CA ILE A 242 -24.89 9.05 32.85
C ILE A 242 -24.73 10.18 33.88
N ARG A 243 -25.26 10.01 35.10
CA ARG A 243 -25.22 11.02 36.17
C ARG A 243 -23.79 11.36 36.59
N ASN A 244 -22.95 10.34 36.74
CA ASN A 244 -21.55 10.51 37.14
C ASN A 244 -20.62 10.82 35.95
N LYS A 245 -21.15 10.83 34.72
CA LYS A 245 -20.39 11.00 33.47
C LYS A 245 -19.25 10.00 33.27
N THR A 246 -19.29 8.87 33.97
CA THR A 246 -18.25 7.83 33.91
C THR A 246 -18.40 6.92 32.69
N GLY A 247 -19.58 6.90 32.05
CA GLY A 247 -19.85 6.17 30.80
C GLY A 247 -19.40 6.87 29.51
N VAL A 248 -18.80 8.05 29.61
CA VAL A 248 -18.36 8.86 28.45
C VAL A 248 -16.92 9.34 28.69
N LYS A 249 -16.12 9.42 27.63
CA LYS A 249 -14.81 10.06 27.59
C LYS A 249 -14.99 11.44 26.96
N TYR A 250 -14.53 12.48 27.65
CA TYR A 250 -14.68 13.87 27.22
C TYR A 250 -13.50 14.73 27.71
N SER A 251 -13.31 15.91 27.12
CA SER A 251 -12.29 16.88 27.54
C SER A 251 -12.91 18.18 28.06
N ASP A 252 -12.56 18.60 29.27
CA ASP A 252 -13.04 19.84 29.91
C ASP A 252 -12.07 21.02 29.80
N SER A 253 -10.95 20.85 29.09
CA SER A 253 -9.82 21.78 29.10
C SER A 253 -9.89 22.90 28.06
N TRP A 254 -11.04 23.11 27.41
CA TRP A 254 -11.18 24.06 26.31
C TRP A 254 -12.19 25.18 26.62
N THR A 255 -12.03 26.31 25.94
CA THR A 255 -12.83 27.53 26.15
C THR A 255 -13.75 27.81 24.98
N VAL A 256 -14.94 28.34 25.25
CA VAL A 256 -15.85 28.93 24.26
C VAL A 256 -15.93 30.42 24.53
N ASP A 257 -15.68 31.26 23.53
CA ASP A 257 -15.58 32.72 23.66
C ASP A 257 -14.62 33.17 24.78
N GLY A 258 -13.50 32.46 24.97
CA GLY A 258 -12.55 32.72 26.05
C GLY A 258 -13.00 32.30 27.45
N SER A 259 -14.20 31.71 27.62
CA SER A 259 -14.70 31.22 28.91
C SER A 259 -14.62 29.69 29.03
N ILE A 260 -13.92 29.22 30.06
CA ILE A 260 -13.88 27.79 30.43
C ILE A 260 -15.27 27.31 30.86
N GLN A 261 -16.05 28.16 31.54
CA GLN A 261 -17.39 27.80 32.02
C GLN A 261 -18.35 27.57 30.84
N LYS A 262 -18.28 28.42 29.80
CA LYS A 262 -19.04 28.20 28.56
C LYS A 262 -18.60 26.91 27.84
N GLY A 263 -17.29 26.62 27.80
CA GLY A 263 -16.76 25.36 27.24
C GLY A 263 -17.27 24.12 27.96
N ARG A 264 -17.33 24.15 29.30
CA ARG A 264 -17.94 23.07 30.11
C ARG A 264 -19.42 22.91 29.81
N THR A 265 -20.17 24.00 29.68
CA THR A 265 -21.61 23.95 29.33
C THR A 265 -21.83 23.31 27.96
N MET A 266 -21.05 23.71 26.95
CA MET A 266 -21.11 23.14 25.61
C MET A 266 -20.77 21.64 25.61
N THR A 267 -19.71 21.25 26.35
CA THR A 267 -19.31 19.85 26.49
C THR A 267 -20.43 19.01 27.12
N ASN A 268 -21.09 19.52 28.16
CA ASN A 268 -22.23 18.86 28.79
C ASN A 268 -23.43 18.69 27.83
N GLN A 269 -23.70 19.70 27.00
CA GLN A 269 -24.74 19.60 25.97
C GLN A 269 -24.39 18.53 24.93
N ASN A 270 -23.15 18.49 24.45
CA ASN A 270 -22.68 17.48 23.50
C ASN A 270 -22.76 16.06 24.08
N ILE A 271 -22.35 15.86 25.33
CA ILE A 271 -22.50 14.57 26.03
C ILE A 271 -23.98 14.16 26.07
N LYS A 272 -24.87 15.08 26.45
CA LYS A 272 -26.31 14.81 26.51
C LYS A 272 -26.89 14.45 25.14
N THR A 273 -26.49 15.15 24.09
CA THR A 273 -26.92 14.87 22.71
C THR A 273 -26.43 13.50 22.24
N ALA A 274 -25.15 13.18 22.44
CA ALA A 274 -24.57 11.89 22.05
C ALA A 274 -25.28 10.72 22.75
N LEU A 275 -25.46 10.80 24.07
CA LEU A 275 -26.17 9.77 24.84
C LEU A 275 -27.64 9.65 24.44
N LYS A 276 -28.33 10.78 24.18
CA LYS A 276 -29.73 10.77 23.75
C LYS A 276 -29.88 10.11 22.37
N LEU A 277 -29.01 10.43 21.43
CA LEU A 277 -29.00 9.82 20.10
C LEU A 277 -28.79 8.31 20.21
N PHE A 278 -27.72 7.89 20.88
CA PHE A 278 -27.42 6.46 21.05
C PHE A 278 -28.54 5.70 21.77
N ASN A 279 -29.08 6.24 22.87
CA ASN A 279 -30.20 5.62 23.58
C ASN A 279 -31.44 5.52 22.70
N SER A 280 -31.76 6.56 21.92
CA SER A 280 -32.93 6.51 21.02
C SER A 280 -32.79 5.44 19.94
N GLU A 281 -31.60 5.27 19.36
CA GLU A 281 -31.35 4.19 18.40
C GLU A 281 -31.44 2.81 19.05
N CYS A 282 -30.92 2.68 20.28
CA CYS A 282 -31.06 1.45 21.06
C CYS A 282 -32.53 1.13 21.36
N ASP A 283 -33.33 2.11 21.80
CA ASP A 283 -34.74 1.91 22.13
C ASP A 283 -35.55 1.50 20.89
N ILE A 284 -35.28 2.12 19.73
CA ILE A 284 -35.88 1.73 18.46
C ILE A 284 -35.48 0.30 18.08
N ALA A 285 -34.21 -0.06 18.27
CA ALA A 285 -33.72 -1.40 17.98
C ALA A 285 -34.35 -2.45 18.91
N MET A 286 -34.39 -2.17 20.22
CA MET A 286 -35.00 -3.03 21.24
C MET A 286 -36.51 -3.23 21.02
N SER A 287 -37.23 -2.21 20.54
CA SER A 287 -38.67 -2.33 20.25
C SER A 287 -39.01 -3.37 19.17
N LYS A 288 -38.04 -3.73 18.33
CA LYS A 288 -38.17 -4.68 17.22
C LYS A 288 -37.55 -6.04 17.51
N VAL A 289 -37.16 -6.29 18.76
CA VAL A 289 -36.56 -7.56 19.17
C VAL A 289 -37.55 -8.70 19.03
N SER A 290 -37.09 -9.78 18.43
CA SER A 290 -37.78 -11.04 18.25
C SER A 290 -36.76 -12.17 18.32
N PHE A 291 -37.23 -13.40 18.53
CA PHE A 291 -36.39 -14.61 18.50
C PHE A 291 -35.61 -14.78 17.20
N LYS A 292 -36.07 -14.15 16.10
CA LYS A 292 -35.44 -14.25 14.78
C LYS A 292 -34.23 -13.33 14.59
N ASN A 293 -34.15 -12.23 15.35
CA ASN A 293 -33.30 -11.10 14.96
C ASN A 293 -32.39 -10.59 16.08
N ILE A 294 -32.22 -11.34 17.17
CA ILE A 294 -31.44 -10.88 18.32
C ILE A 294 -30.02 -10.46 17.93
N ASP A 295 -29.32 -11.27 17.13
CA ASP A 295 -27.96 -10.98 16.66
C ASP A 295 -27.92 -9.76 15.73
N SER A 296 -28.93 -9.61 14.87
CA SER A 296 -29.08 -8.45 13.98
C SER A 296 -29.32 -7.17 14.79
N ILE A 297 -30.12 -7.23 15.85
CA ILE A 297 -30.35 -6.11 16.77
C ILE A 297 -29.08 -5.78 17.56
N GLU A 298 -28.32 -6.77 18.04
CA GLU A 298 -27.04 -6.53 18.72
C GLU A 298 -26.05 -5.83 17.77
N LYS A 299 -25.89 -6.33 16.53
CA LYS A 299 -25.08 -5.68 15.49
C LYS A 299 -25.53 -4.23 15.26
N ARG A 300 -26.84 -3.96 15.25
CA ARG A 300 -27.39 -2.60 15.10
C ARG A 300 -27.03 -1.69 16.27
N ILE A 301 -27.10 -2.18 17.51
CA ILE A 301 -26.68 -1.43 18.71
C ILE A 301 -25.17 -1.13 18.65
N ARG A 302 -24.34 -2.10 18.28
CA ARG A 302 -22.89 -1.89 18.10
C ARG A 302 -22.61 -0.86 17.00
N LYS A 303 -23.34 -0.91 15.89
CA LYS A 303 -23.23 0.08 14.81
C LYS A 303 -23.62 1.49 15.29
N ALA A 304 -24.76 1.63 15.97
CA ALA A 304 -25.23 2.87 16.58
C ALA A 304 -24.17 3.50 17.51
N PHE A 305 -23.48 2.66 18.31
CA PHE A 305 -22.37 3.10 19.14
C PHE A 305 -21.19 3.63 18.32
N THR A 306 -20.77 2.90 17.28
CA THR A 306 -19.67 3.34 16.42
C THR A 306 -19.99 4.62 15.66
N ASP A 307 -21.21 4.76 15.15
CA ASP A 307 -21.65 5.91 14.35
C ASP A 307 -21.82 7.15 15.24
N THR A 308 -22.42 6.99 16.43
CA THR A 308 -22.52 8.07 17.43
C THR A 308 -21.14 8.58 17.85
N ASN A 309 -20.19 7.67 18.06
CA ASN A 309 -18.82 8.04 18.43
C ASN A 309 -18.09 8.75 17.28
N LYS A 310 -18.24 8.28 16.03
CA LYS A 310 -17.68 8.95 14.85
C LYS A 310 -18.22 10.37 14.70
N LEU A 311 -19.53 10.57 14.80
CA LEU A 311 -20.18 11.89 14.69
C LEU A 311 -19.70 12.87 15.76
N ASN A 312 -19.31 12.39 16.94
CA ASN A 312 -18.85 13.25 18.05
C ASN A 312 -17.33 13.40 18.16
N THR A 313 -16.56 12.90 17.18
CA THR A 313 -15.10 13.00 17.15
C THR A 313 -14.61 14.46 17.24
N SER A 314 -15.21 15.36 16.47
CA SER A 314 -14.87 16.80 16.47
C SER A 314 -15.10 17.46 17.84
N ASN A 315 -16.11 16.96 18.57
CA ASN A 315 -16.47 17.44 19.90
C ASN A 315 -15.61 16.81 21.02
N LYS A 316 -14.69 15.90 20.67
CA LYS A 316 -13.88 15.11 21.63
C LYS A 316 -14.71 14.40 22.70
N VAL A 317 -15.92 13.96 22.33
CA VAL A 317 -16.84 13.20 23.19
C VAL A 317 -17.01 11.80 22.60
N SER A 318 -16.77 10.76 23.39
CA SER A 318 -17.04 9.39 22.98
C SER A 318 -17.64 8.56 24.10
N ILE A 319 -18.67 7.78 23.79
CA ILE A 319 -19.29 6.81 24.69
C ILE A 319 -18.29 5.67 24.91
N LYS A 320 -18.16 5.21 26.15
CA LYS A 320 -17.26 4.11 26.52
C LYS A 320 -17.91 2.75 26.31
N GLU A 321 -17.07 1.73 26.13
CA GLU A 321 -17.50 0.34 25.92
C GLU A 321 -18.30 -0.22 27.12
N ASN A 322 -18.00 0.23 28.34
CA ASN A 322 -18.76 -0.21 29.52
C ASN A 322 -20.26 0.13 29.44
N TYR A 323 -20.61 1.25 28.82
CA TYR A 323 -22.00 1.65 28.62
C TYR A 323 -22.65 0.86 27.48
N LEU A 324 -21.89 0.56 26.41
CA LEU A 324 -22.34 -0.32 25.33
C LEU A 324 -22.67 -1.73 25.87
N ASN A 325 -21.78 -2.30 26.69
CA ASN A 325 -21.99 -3.63 27.27
C ASN A 325 -23.27 -3.69 28.13
N LEU A 326 -23.55 -2.66 28.94
CA LEU A 326 -24.81 -2.60 29.69
C LEU A 326 -26.06 -2.50 28.80
N LYS A 327 -25.95 -1.92 27.60
CA LYS A 327 -27.05 -1.89 26.62
C LYS A 327 -27.24 -3.23 25.93
N ILE A 328 -26.16 -3.95 25.70
CA ILE A 328 -26.20 -5.32 25.17
C ILE A 328 -26.77 -6.28 26.22
N ASP A 329 -26.36 -6.14 27.49
CA ASP A 329 -26.95 -6.93 28.59
C ASP A 329 -28.45 -6.65 28.74
N GLU A 330 -28.87 -5.38 28.61
CA GLU A 330 -30.29 -5.00 28.58
C GLU A 330 -31.03 -5.68 27.41
N LEU A 331 -30.44 -5.74 26.22
CA LEU A 331 -31.03 -6.41 25.05
C LEU A 331 -31.30 -7.89 25.31
N TYR A 332 -30.29 -8.65 25.77
CA TYR A 332 -30.44 -10.08 26.01
C TYR A 332 -31.42 -10.38 27.14
N LEU A 333 -31.36 -9.61 28.21
CA LEU A 333 -32.28 -9.77 29.34
C LEU A 333 -33.72 -9.41 28.95
N TYR A 334 -33.90 -8.40 28.10
CA TYR A 334 -35.22 -8.04 27.57
C TYR A 334 -35.78 -9.13 26.65
N TYR A 335 -34.92 -9.76 25.84
CA TYR A 335 -35.31 -10.88 25.00
C TYR A 335 -35.77 -12.08 25.83
N GLU A 336 -35.00 -12.49 26.84
CA GLU A 336 -35.36 -13.61 27.71
C GLU A 336 -36.62 -13.34 28.52
N TYR A 337 -36.82 -12.09 28.99
CA TYR A 337 -38.08 -11.65 29.59
C TYR A 337 -39.28 -11.83 28.65
N LEU A 338 -39.14 -11.48 27.36
CA LEU A 338 -40.21 -11.66 26.38
C LEU A 338 -40.54 -13.13 26.16
N GLN A 339 -39.52 -13.99 26.12
CA GLN A 339 -39.70 -15.44 25.99
C GLN A 339 -40.44 -16.01 27.20
N MET A 340 -39.97 -15.71 28.42
CA MET A 340 -40.61 -16.17 29.66
C MET A 340 -42.06 -15.72 29.75
N LYS A 341 -42.35 -14.46 29.37
CA LYS A 341 -43.71 -13.92 29.35
C LYS A 341 -44.61 -14.62 28.34
N GLU A 342 -44.07 -15.06 27.21
CA GLU A 342 -44.81 -15.84 26.22
C GLU A 342 -45.14 -17.23 26.77
N GLU A 343 -44.18 -17.88 27.43
CA GLU A 343 -44.36 -19.17 28.11
C GLU A 343 -45.43 -19.09 29.22
N GLU A 344 -45.35 -18.11 30.12
CA GLU A 344 -46.36 -17.86 31.17
C GLU A 344 -47.76 -17.60 30.57
N LYS A 345 -47.84 -16.88 29.45
CA LYS A 345 -49.11 -16.63 28.76
C LYS A 345 -49.70 -17.91 28.17
N GLU A 346 -48.86 -18.79 27.63
CA GLU A 346 -49.29 -20.11 27.17
C GLU A 346 -49.77 -21.00 28.32
N GLU A 347 -49.10 -20.97 29.48
CA GLU A 347 -49.54 -21.66 30.70
C GLU A 347 -50.91 -21.20 31.15
N GLN A 348 -51.11 -19.89 31.24
CA GLN A 348 -52.41 -19.33 31.61
C GLN A 348 -53.49 -19.70 30.61
N ARG A 349 -53.17 -19.76 29.30
CA ARG A 349 -54.12 -20.20 28.29
C ARG A 349 -54.50 -21.67 28.48
N ALA A 350 -53.52 -22.54 28.69
CA ALA A 350 -53.74 -23.97 28.92
C ALA A 350 -54.59 -24.20 30.17
N LEU A 351 -54.29 -23.52 31.28
CA LEU A 351 -55.07 -23.62 32.52
C LEU A 351 -56.52 -23.18 32.31
N ARG A 352 -56.75 -22.06 31.59
CA ARG A 352 -58.11 -21.60 31.26
C ARG A 352 -58.86 -22.59 30.36
N GLU A 353 -58.18 -23.21 29.41
CA GLU A 353 -58.77 -24.23 28.54
C GLU A 353 -59.16 -25.48 29.33
N GLN A 354 -58.29 -25.95 30.23
CA GLN A 354 -58.60 -27.03 31.16
C GLN A 354 -59.83 -26.67 32.00
N MET A 355 -59.84 -25.53 32.69
CA MET A 355 -60.99 -25.10 33.52
C MET A 355 -62.31 -25.02 32.74
N LYS A 356 -62.28 -24.58 31.48
CA LYS A 356 -63.47 -24.57 30.61
C LYS A 356 -63.94 -25.99 30.29
N GLU A 357 -63.02 -26.88 29.97
CA GLU A 357 -63.33 -28.29 29.69
C GLU A 357 -63.93 -28.96 30.93
N GLU A 358 -63.36 -28.73 32.12
CA GLU A 358 -63.91 -29.27 33.38
C GLU A 358 -65.34 -28.79 33.63
N ALA A 359 -65.61 -27.51 33.40
CA ALA A 359 -66.93 -26.92 33.58
C ALA A 359 -67.97 -27.48 32.59
N LEU A 360 -67.56 -27.73 31.33
CA LEU A 360 -68.43 -28.36 30.33
C LEU A 360 -68.75 -29.81 30.68
N VAL A 361 -67.75 -30.59 31.09
CA VAL A 361 -67.92 -31.97 31.55
C VAL A 361 -68.87 -32.03 32.73
N GLN A 362 -68.71 -31.13 33.72
CA GLN A 362 -69.61 -31.09 34.87
C GLN A 362 -71.06 -30.81 34.46
N LYS A 363 -71.26 -29.88 33.51
CA LYS A 363 -72.58 -29.54 32.97
C LYS A 363 -73.19 -30.69 32.16
N GLU A 364 -72.40 -31.45 31.41
CA GLU A 364 -72.83 -32.64 30.67
C GLU A 364 -73.28 -33.75 31.64
N ILE A 365 -72.48 -34.04 32.67
CA ILE A 365 -72.80 -35.01 33.71
C ILE A 365 -74.11 -34.63 34.41
N GLU A 366 -74.25 -33.36 34.82
CA GLU A 366 -75.47 -32.87 35.48
C GLU A 366 -76.70 -33.00 34.56
N ASN A 367 -76.56 -32.68 33.28
CA ASN A 367 -77.63 -32.81 32.30
C ASN A 367 -78.05 -34.27 32.07
N GLN A 368 -77.10 -35.20 31.96
CA GLN A 368 -77.41 -36.63 31.84
C GLN A 368 -78.07 -37.17 33.09
N LYS A 369 -77.53 -36.86 34.27
CA LYS A 369 -78.13 -37.23 35.56
C LYS A 369 -79.58 -36.75 35.68
N ARG A 370 -79.85 -35.52 35.20
CA ARG A 370 -81.21 -34.97 35.16
C ARG A 370 -82.12 -35.68 34.16
N LYS A 371 -81.61 -36.13 33.00
CA LYS A 371 -82.38 -36.90 32.02
C LYS A 371 -82.72 -38.30 32.57
N LEU A 372 -81.71 -39.03 33.05
CA LEU A 372 -81.89 -40.37 33.62
C LEU A 372 -82.88 -40.36 34.80
N LYS A 373 -82.78 -39.38 35.72
CA LYS A 373 -83.75 -39.24 36.84
C LYS A 373 -85.18 -38.97 36.37
N LYS A 374 -85.37 -38.24 35.27
CA LYS A 374 -86.71 -37.99 34.71
C LYS A 374 -87.29 -39.26 34.10
N GLU A 375 -86.48 -40.00 33.35
CA GLU A 375 -86.88 -41.28 32.74
C GLU A 375 -87.18 -42.32 33.81
N GLU A 376 -86.33 -42.43 34.83
CA GLU A 376 -86.55 -43.31 36.00
C GLU A 376 -87.89 -43.00 36.69
N LEU A 377 -88.21 -41.71 36.89
CA LEU A 377 -89.49 -41.30 37.48
C LEU A 377 -90.68 -41.63 36.58
N GLN A 378 -90.55 -41.44 35.26
CA GLN A 378 -91.59 -41.78 34.28
C GLN A 378 -91.88 -43.29 34.30
N PHE A 379 -90.84 -44.12 34.20
CA PHE A 379 -91.00 -45.58 34.21
C PHE A 379 -91.50 -46.10 35.57
N LYS A 380 -91.08 -45.51 36.70
CA LYS A 380 -91.63 -45.85 38.02
C LYS A 380 -93.12 -45.54 38.12
N ASN A 381 -93.56 -44.40 37.61
CA ASN A 381 -94.98 -44.03 37.59
C ASN A 381 -95.80 -44.92 36.65
N GLU A 382 -95.25 -45.26 35.49
CA GLU A 382 -95.89 -46.18 34.53
C GLU A 382 -96.00 -47.60 35.10
N LEU A 383 -94.94 -48.09 35.75
CA LEU A 383 -94.93 -49.36 36.47
C LEU A 383 -96.00 -49.39 37.57
N LEU A 384 -96.10 -48.32 38.38
CA LEU A 384 -97.13 -48.21 39.41
C LEU A 384 -98.55 -48.26 38.82
N ARG A 385 -98.78 -47.55 37.72
CA ARG A 385 -100.06 -47.55 37.01
C ARG A 385 -100.41 -48.95 36.51
N LEU A 386 -99.47 -49.63 35.83
CA LEU A 386 -99.67 -50.97 35.30
C LEU A 386 -99.92 -52.01 36.40
N LYS A 387 -99.17 -51.95 37.51
CA LYS A 387 -99.38 -52.83 38.67
C LYS A 387 -100.74 -52.60 39.35
N SER A 388 -101.31 -51.40 39.25
CA SER A 388 -102.63 -51.08 39.84
C SER A 388 -103.82 -51.46 38.95
N THR A 389 -103.63 -51.63 37.64
CA THR A 389 -104.68 -51.88 36.65
C THR A 389 -104.48 -53.24 35.96
N ILE A 390 -104.48 -54.32 36.75
CA ILE A 390 -104.30 -55.69 36.25
C ILE A 390 -105.65 -56.18 35.67
N PRO A 391 -105.69 -56.63 34.39
CA PRO A 391 -106.89 -57.18 33.76
C PRO A 391 -107.35 -58.49 34.41
N GLU A 392 -108.65 -58.77 34.40
CA GLU A 392 -109.23 -60.02 34.91
C GLU A 392 -109.11 -61.20 33.93
N ASP A 393 -108.96 -60.93 32.63
CA ASP A 393 -108.83 -61.95 31.57
C ASP A 393 -107.41 -62.55 31.52
N GLU A 394 -107.29 -63.87 31.39
CA GLU A 394 -106.00 -64.60 31.47
C GLU A 394 -105.04 -64.23 30.33
N ASN A 395 -105.56 -63.99 29.12
CA ASN A 395 -104.72 -63.67 27.95
C ASN A 395 -104.19 -62.23 28.02
N ASP A 396 -105.03 -61.27 28.43
CA ASP A 396 -104.64 -59.87 28.62
C ASP A 396 -103.69 -59.70 29.82
N LYS A 397 -103.85 -60.53 30.85
CA LYS A 397 -102.96 -60.57 32.01
C LYS A 397 -101.53 -60.98 31.62
N LEU A 398 -101.38 -61.96 30.72
CA LEU A 398 -100.06 -62.39 30.23
C LEU A 398 -99.35 -61.27 29.46
N GLU A 399 -100.05 -60.54 28.59
CA GLU A 399 -99.48 -59.38 27.90
C GLU A 399 -99.10 -58.23 28.87
N TRP A 400 -99.87 -58.05 29.94
CA TRP A 400 -99.59 -57.05 30.96
C TRP A 400 -98.35 -57.40 31.79
N GLU A 401 -98.21 -58.67 32.19
CA GLU A 401 -97.02 -59.16 32.87
C GLU A 401 -95.76 -59.01 32.01
N GLN A 402 -95.85 -59.27 30.70
CA GLN A 402 -94.75 -59.01 29.76
C GLN A 402 -94.37 -57.52 29.69
N LYS A 403 -95.36 -56.62 29.65
CA LYS A 403 -95.11 -55.16 29.67
C LYS A 403 -94.46 -54.72 30.99
N ILE A 404 -94.92 -55.23 32.13
CA ILE A 404 -94.33 -54.94 33.44
C ILE A 404 -92.87 -55.40 33.49
N ASN A 405 -92.58 -56.64 33.08
CA ASN A 405 -91.21 -57.15 33.02
C ASN A 405 -90.33 -56.30 32.11
N SER A 406 -90.83 -55.89 30.94
CA SER A 406 -90.06 -55.02 30.02
C SER A 406 -89.74 -53.64 30.63
N ILE A 407 -90.60 -53.11 31.50
CA ILE A 407 -90.37 -51.83 32.20
C ILE A 407 -89.43 -52.03 33.39
N GLU A 408 -89.53 -53.15 34.11
CA GLU A 408 -88.60 -53.50 35.18
C GLU A 408 -87.17 -53.72 34.64
N GLU A 409 -87.02 -54.38 33.49
CA GLU A 409 -85.75 -54.50 32.78
C GLU A 409 -85.18 -53.14 32.37
N LYS A 410 -86.02 -52.23 31.82
CA LYS A 410 -85.61 -50.86 31.50
C LYS A 410 -85.20 -50.06 32.73
N LEU A 411 -85.91 -50.23 33.86
CA LEU A 411 -85.55 -49.59 35.14
C LEU A 411 -84.22 -50.14 35.68
N ALA A 412 -83.96 -51.44 35.54
CA ALA A 412 -82.68 -52.05 35.93
C ALA A 412 -81.53 -51.52 35.07
N LEU A 413 -81.73 -51.37 33.76
CA LEU A 413 -80.78 -50.73 32.84
C LEU A 413 -80.52 -49.27 33.22
N LEU A 414 -81.57 -48.48 33.45
CA LEU A 414 -81.44 -47.09 33.89
C LEU A 414 -80.73 -46.93 35.23
N SER A 415 -80.97 -47.84 36.17
CA SER A 415 -80.24 -47.85 37.45
C SER A 415 -78.75 -48.07 37.24
N LYS A 416 -78.39 -48.99 36.34
CA LYS A 416 -76.99 -49.24 35.97
C LYS A 416 -76.36 -48.03 35.28
N ASP A 417 -77.07 -47.38 34.36
CA ASP A 417 -76.61 -46.17 33.69
C ASP A 417 -76.41 -45.01 34.68
N LEU A 418 -77.30 -44.90 35.69
CA LEU A 418 -77.17 -43.91 36.76
C LEU A 418 -75.92 -44.18 37.62
N ASP A 419 -75.69 -45.44 38.00
CA ASP A 419 -74.51 -45.85 38.77
C ASP A 419 -73.22 -45.59 37.97
N ASP A 420 -73.22 -45.85 36.66
CA ASP A 420 -72.07 -45.55 35.78
C ASP A 420 -71.79 -44.04 35.70
N VAL A 421 -72.83 -43.20 35.62
CA VAL A 421 -72.69 -41.73 35.66
C VAL A 421 -72.17 -41.27 37.03
N LEU A 422 -72.64 -41.86 38.14
CA LEU A 422 -72.16 -41.54 39.49
C LEU A 422 -70.70 -41.96 39.71
N ASN A 423 -70.32 -43.14 39.22
CA ASN A 423 -68.96 -43.64 39.26
C ASN A 423 -68.02 -42.71 38.48
N ARG A 424 -68.46 -42.17 37.34
CA ARG A 424 -67.71 -41.15 36.58
C ARG A 424 -67.65 -39.79 37.27
N GLU A 425 -68.71 -39.38 37.96
CA GLU A 425 -68.72 -38.13 38.75
C GLU A 425 -67.72 -38.22 39.92
N GLN A 426 -67.60 -39.40 40.55
CA GLN A 426 -66.68 -39.65 41.66
C GLN A 426 -65.24 -39.87 41.17
N ASN A 427 -65.04 -40.62 40.09
CA ASN A 427 -63.73 -40.88 39.52
C ASN A 427 -63.35 -39.82 38.47
N THR A 428 -62.75 -38.73 38.94
CA THR A 428 -62.27 -37.64 38.08
C THR A 428 -61.13 -38.02 37.13
N ARG A 429 -60.51 -39.19 37.31
CA ARG A 429 -59.43 -39.71 36.44
C ARG A 429 -59.95 -40.59 35.30
N ALA A 430 -61.20 -41.04 35.36
CA ALA A 430 -61.81 -41.83 34.30
C ALA A 430 -62.09 -40.97 33.07
N GLY A 431 -61.79 -41.50 31.89
CA GLY A 431 -61.96 -40.76 30.64
C GLY A 431 -61.57 -41.56 29.41
N HIS A 432 -61.51 -40.86 28.28
CA HIS A 432 -61.14 -41.41 26.98
C HIS A 432 -59.80 -40.82 26.53
N VAL A 433 -58.84 -41.68 26.18
CA VAL A 433 -57.66 -41.29 25.40
C VAL A 433 -58.02 -41.41 23.94
N TYR A 434 -57.89 -40.32 23.18
CA TYR A 434 -58.16 -40.30 21.74
C TYR A 434 -56.86 -40.16 20.94
N ILE A 435 -56.82 -40.85 19.82
CA ILE A 435 -55.74 -40.78 18.83
C ILE A 435 -56.36 -40.25 17.54
N ILE A 436 -55.94 -39.05 17.14
CA ILE A 436 -56.49 -38.36 15.97
C ILE A 436 -55.37 -37.90 15.04
N SER A 437 -55.65 -37.82 13.74
CA SER A 437 -54.73 -37.28 12.75
C SER A 437 -55.41 -36.25 11.86
N ASN A 438 -54.62 -35.42 11.20
CA ASN A 438 -55.11 -34.49 10.19
C ASN A 438 -54.06 -34.37 9.10
N ILE A 439 -54.18 -35.26 8.11
CA ILE A 439 -53.21 -35.39 7.02
C ILE A 439 -53.13 -34.10 6.22
N GLY A 440 -54.25 -33.40 6.02
CA GLY A 440 -54.27 -32.18 5.22
C GLY A 440 -53.54 -31.01 5.87
N SER A 441 -53.45 -30.96 7.21
CA SER A 441 -52.83 -29.87 7.95
C SER A 441 -51.42 -30.19 8.43
N PHE A 442 -51.17 -31.43 8.85
CA PHE A 442 -49.90 -31.84 9.47
C PHE A 442 -49.10 -32.85 8.63
N GLY A 443 -49.71 -33.46 7.61
CA GLY A 443 -49.08 -34.51 6.80
C GLY A 443 -49.26 -35.91 7.38
N GLU A 444 -48.64 -36.89 6.71
CA GLU A 444 -48.75 -38.31 7.07
C GLU A 444 -47.95 -38.66 8.33
N ASN A 445 -48.43 -39.67 9.06
CA ASN A 445 -47.80 -40.19 10.29
C ASN A 445 -47.61 -39.14 11.39
N ILE A 446 -48.48 -38.13 11.44
CA ILE A 446 -48.57 -37.19 12.57
C ILE A 446 -49.88 -37.40 13.29
N TYR A 447 -49.77 -37.82 14.55
CA TYR A 447 -50.91 -38.13 15.40
C TYR A 447 -50.90 -37.22 16.63
N LYS A 448 -52.09 -36.76 17.03
CA LYS A 448 -52.32 -36.16 18.34
C LYS A 448 -52.86 -37.22 19.28
N ILE A 449 -52.25 -37.31 20.45
CA ILE A 449 -52.68 -38.19 21.54
C ILE A 449 -53.10 -37.28 22.68
N GLY A 450 -54.40 -37.26 22.98
CA GLY A 450 -54.95 -36.44 24.04
C GLY A 450 -55.97 -37.20 24.89
N VAL A 451 -56.37 -36.59 25.99
CA VAL A 451 -57.38 -37.13 26.90
C VAL A 451 -58.60 -36.23 26.94
N THR A 452 -59.78 -36.83 27.16
CA THR A 452 -61.02 -36.12 27.43
C THR A 452 -61.81 -36.84 28.50
N ARG A 453 -62.50 -36.07 29.36
CA ARG A 453 -63.44 -36.58 30.35
C ARG A 453 -64.89 -36.52 29.87
N ARG A 454 -65.12 -36.10 28.62
CA ARG A 454 -66.46 -36.06 28.06
C ARG A 454 -67.07 -37.45 27.94
N LEU A 455 -68.39 -37.47 28.02
CA LEU A 455 -69.19 -38.68 27.82
C LEU A 455 -69.05 -39.21 26.39
N ASP A 456 -69.09 -38.28 25.42
CA ASP A 456 -68.80 -38.56 24.02
C ASP A 456 -67.47 -37.90 23.62
N PRO A 457 -66.40 -38.68 23.35
CA PRO A 457 -65.13 -38.12 22.92
C PRO A 457 -65.19 -37.42 21.55
N THR A 458 -66.17 -37.76 20.70
CA THR A 458 -66.28 -37.18 19.36
C THR A 458 -66.61 -35.68 19.39
N GLU A 459 -67.38 -35.21 20.37
CA GLU A 459 -67.70 -33.79 20.53
C GLU A 459 -66.44 -32.96 20.78
N ARG A 460 -65.53 -33.43 21.65
CA ARG A 460 -64.24 -32.77 21.91
C ARG A 460 -63.39 -32.69 20.64
N ILE A 461 -63.36 -33.76 19.86
CA ILE A 461 -62.59 -33.82 18.61
C ILE A 461 -63.17 -32.88 17.53
N ASN A 462 -64.50 -32.76 17.47
CA ASN A 462 -65.18 -31.81 16.58
C ASN A 462 -64.90 -30.35 16.95
N GLU A 463 -64.84 -30.04 18.25
CA GLU A 463 -64.42 -28.71 18.72
C GLU A 463 -62.97 -28.40 18.35
N LEU A 464 -62.07 -29.38 18.53
CA LEU A 464 -60.66 -29.23 18.13
C LEU A 464 -60.52 -29.02 16.61
N SER A 465 -61.40 -29.64 15.82
CA SER A 465 -61.44 -29.49 14.37
C SER A 465 -61.93 -28.10 13.94
N SER A 466 -62.90 -27.50 14.64
CA SER A 466 -63.50 -26.21 14.25
C SER A 466 -62.67 -24.98 14.61
N ALA A 467 -61.80 -25.08 15.62
CA ALA A 467 -61.14 -23.91 16.20
C ALA A 467 -59.85 -23.48 15.49
N SER A 468 -59.10 -24.37 14.84
CA SER A 468 -57.67 -24.09 14.54
C SER A 468 -57.03 -24.84 13.37
N VAL A 469 -57.77 -25.63 12.60
CA VAL A 469 -57.21 -26.41 11.47
C VAL A 469 -58.08 -26.31 10.21
N PRO A 470 -57.49 -26.25 9.00
CA PRO A 470 -58.25 -26.17 7.74
C PRO A 470 -59.13 -27.38 7.41
N PHE A 471 -58.78 -28.57 7.90
CA PHE A 471 -59.51 -29.82 7.66
C PHE A 471 -59.91 -30.44 8.99
N LYS A 472 -60.96 -31.28 9.02
CA LYS A 472 -61.37 -32.01 10.22
C LYS A 472 -60.35 -33.09 10.61
N TYR A 473 -60.30 -33.43 11.90
CA TYR A 473 -59.52 -34.56 12.39
C TYR A 473 -60.19 -35.89 12.06
N ASP A 474 -59.38 -36.86 11.62
CA ASP A 474 -59.75 -38.26 11.49
C ASP A 474 -59.50 -38.98 12.82
N ILE A 475 -60.48 -39.79 13.27
CA ILE A 475 -60.39 -40.55 14.52
C ILE A 475 -59.83 -41.94 14.23
N HIS A 476 -58.72 -42.27 14.87
CA HIS A 476 -58.08 -43.58 14.71
C HIS A 476 -58.39 -44.53 15.85
N ALA A 477 -58.50 -44.03 17.08
CA ALA A 477 -58.89 -44.84 18.23
C ALA A 477 -59.45 -43.97 19.36
N THR A 478 -60.39 -44.52 20.11
CA THR A 478 -60.93 -43.97 21.37
C THR A 478 -60.84 -45.06 22.44
N ILE A 479 -60.03 -44.82 23.46
CA ILE A 479 -59.69 -45.81 24.49
C ILE A 479 -60.25 -45.35 25.82
N PHE A 480 -61.26 -46.05 26.34
CA PHE A 480 -61.77 -45.78 27.68
C PHE A 480 -60.84 -46.36 28.75
N SER A 481 -60.40 -45.53 29.70
CA SER A 481 -59.58 -45.94 30.84
C SER A 481 -60.15 -45.38 32.14
N GLU A 482 -60.07 -46.15 33.23
CA GLU A 482 -60.40 -45.69 34.59
C GLU A 482 -59.38 -44.66 35.12
N ASP A 483 -58.17 -44.66 34.56
CA ASP A 483 -57.13 -43.63 34.75
C ASP A 483 -56.56 -43.23 33.39
N ALA A 484 -57.29 -42.34 32.70
CA ALA A 484 -56.91 -41.87 31.37
C ALA A 484 -55.62 -41.01 31.38
N PRO A 485 -55.38 -40.10 32.35
CA PRO A 485 -54.13 -39.35 32.43
C PRO A 485 -52.89 -40.24 32.56
N LYS A 486 -52.97 -41.35 33.31
CA LYS A 486 -51.83 -42.27 33.46
C LYS A 486 -51.45 -42.92 32.13
N LEU A 487 -52.44 -43.37 31.35
CA LEU A 487 -52.21 -43.96 30.03
C LEU A 487 -51.64 -42.93 29.05
N GLU A 488 -52.21 -41.73 29.02
CA GLU A 488 -51.75 -40.63 28.16
C GLU A 488 -50.31 -40.22 28.48
N SER A 489 -49.98 -40.04 29.76
CA SER A 489 -48.61 -39.75 30.20
C SER A 489 -47.61 -40.86 29.86
N ALA A 490 -48.03 -42.13 29.89
CA ALA A 490 -47.17 -43.24 29.47
C ALA A 490 -46.86 -43.18 27.97
N LEU A 491 -47.87 -42.93 27.13
CA LEU A 491 -47.70 -42.77 25.69
C LEU A 491 -46.84 -41.54 25.35
N HIS A 492 -47.06 -40.41 26.04
CA HIS A 492 -46.27 -39.20 25.85
C HIS A 492 -44.79 -39.41 26.18
N LYS A 493 -44.48 -40.16 27.24
CA LYS A 493 -43.10 -40.51 27.61
C LYS A 493 -42.47 -41.46 26.58
N ALA A 494 -43.23 -42.46 26.12
CA ALA A 494 -42.75 -43.41 25.10
C ALA A 494 -42.40 -42.71 23.77
N PHE A 495 -43.16 -41.67 23.40
CA PHE A 495 -43.00 -40.95 22.15
C PHE A 495 -42.31 -39.58 22.30
N ASP A 496 -41.69 -39.29 23.44
CA ASP A 496 -41.11 -37.96 23.72
C ASP A 496 -40.06 -37.55 22.68
N ASN A 497 -39.20 -38.49 22.29
CA ASN A 497 -38.18 -38.29 21.24
C ASN A 497 -38.78 -38.06 19.84
N LYS A 498 -40.05 -38.41 19.63
CA LYS A 498 -40.78 -38.31 18.36
C LYS A 498 -41.81 -37.16 18.36
N ARG A 499 -41.77 -36.27 19.35
CA ARG A 499 -42.60 -35.04 19.35
C ARG A 499 -42.31 -34.18 18.13
N VAL A 500 -43.38 -33.65 17.53
CA VAL A 500 -43.29 -32.70 16.41
C VAL A 500 -42.76 -31.36 16.91
N ASN A 501 -43.24 -30.88 18.07
CA ASN A 501 -42.71 -29.70 18.72
C ASN A 501 -41.75 -30.11 19.85
N LYS A 502 -40.45 -29.83 19.66
CA LYS A 502 -39.38 -30.16 20.63
C LYS A 502 -39.11 -29.07 21.66
N VAL A 503 -39.71 -27.90 21.47
CA VAL A 503 -39.53 -26.73 22.35
C VAL A 503 -40.67 -26.67 23.36
N ASN A 504 -41.91 -26.84 22.88
CA ASN A 504 -43.10 -26.84 23.71
C ASN A 504 -43.66 -28.25 23.87
N ASN A 505 -43.28 -28.91 24.96
CA ASN A 505 -43.70 -30.28 25.29
C ASN A 505 -45.19 -30.40 25.63
N ARG A 506 -45.92 -29.29 25.79
CA ARG A 506 -47.38 -29.30 25.97
C ARG A 506 -48.14 -29.53 24.67
N LYS A 507 -47.46 -29.46 23.53
CA LYS A 507 -48.06 -29.80 22.22
C LYS A 507 -47.90 -31.29 21.98
N GLU A 508 -49.03 -31.99 22.00
CA GLU A 508 -49.13 -33.45 22.05
C GLU A 508 -49.21 -34.08 20.66
N PHE A 509 -48.41 -33.57 19.71
CA PHE A 509 -48.33 -34.11 18.36
C PHE A 509 -47.04 -34.91 18.20
N PHE A 510 -47.15 -36.11 17.67
CA PHE A 510 -46.06 -37.08 17.56
C PHE A 510 -45.94 -37.59 16.13
N LYS A 511 -44.71 -37.71 15.64
CA LYS A 511 -44.39 -38.30 14.35
C LYS A 511 -44.12 -39.79 14.52
N VAL A 512 -45.17 -40.59 14.42
CA VAL A 512 -45.21 -42.04 14.73
C VAL A 512 -46.13 -42.74 13.75
N THR A 513 -45.97 -44.05 13.57
CA THR A 513 -46.94 -44.85 12.81
C THR A 513 -48.06 -45.35 13.74
N LEU A 514 -49.22 -45.65 13.18
CA LEU A 514 -50.34 -46.19 13.97
C LEU A 514 -49.98 -47.55 14.61
N ASP A 515 -49.15 -48.35 13.95
CA ASP A 515 -48.69 -49.65 14.48
C ASP A 515 -47.77 -49.47 15.71
N GLU A 516 -46.94 -48.42 15.73
CA GLU A 516 -46.13 -48.06 16.90
C GLU A 516 -47.02 -47.65 18.08
N ILE A 517 -48.04 -46.83 17.83
CA ILE A 517 -49.01 -46.41 18.86
C ILE A 517 -49.74 -47.64 19.40
N ARG A 518 -50.22 -48.52 18.52
CA ARG A 518 -50.92 -49.74 18.90
C ARG A 518 -50.08 -50.63 19.80
N THR A 519 -48.82 -50.88 19.42
CA THR A 519 -47.89 -51.70 20.20
C THR A 519 -47.69 -51.13 21.60
N GLU A 520 -47.61 -49.80 21.72
CA GLU A 520 -47.40 -49.16 23.01
C GLU A 520 -48.68 -49.12 23.88
N VAL A 521 -49.85 -48.99 23.26
CA VAL A 521 -51.13 -49.13 23.97
C VAL A 521 -51.31 -50.56 24.49
N GLU A 522 -51.04 -51.58 23.67
CA GLU A 522 -51.18 -52.99 24.07
C GLU A 522 -50.26 -53.39 25.24
N LYS A 523 -49.12 -52.71 25.42
CA LYS A 523 -48.26 -52.90 26.60
C LYS A 523 -48.81 -52.28 27.88
N ASN A 524 -49.57 -51.18 27.75
CA ASN A 524 -50.02 -50.37 28.88
C ASN A 524 -51.51 -50.58 29.21
N PHE A 525 -52.25 -51.30 28.36
CA PHE A 525 -53.69 -51.48 28.47
C PHE A 525 -54.14 -52.86 27.98
N ASP A 526 -54.75 -53.64 28.88
CA ASP A 526 -55.08 -55.07 28.64
C ASP A 526 -56.37 -55.32 27.84
N LYS A 527 -57.20 -54.29 27.57
CA LYS A 527 -58.48 -54.49 26.86
C LYS A 527 -58.33 -54.27 25.35
N THR A 528 -59.14 -55.00 24.57
CA THR A 528 -59.21 -54.85 23.11
C THR A 528 -59.64 -53.43 22.72
N VAL A 529 -58.85 -52.80 21.85
CA VAL A 529 -59.13 -51.46 21.29
C VAL A 529 -59.40 -51.57 19.80
N GLU A 530 -60.44 -50.91 19.31
CA GLU A 530 -60.71 -50.79 17.88
C GLU A 530 -59.87 -49.67 17.27
N TYR A 531 -59.17 -49.99 16.18
CA TYR A 531 -58.32 -49.04 15.45
C TYR A 531 -58.79 -48.88 14.01
N THR A 532 -59.08 -47.65 13.62
CA THR A 532 -59.34 -47.27 12.23
C THR A 532 -58.02 -47.01 11.52
N LYS A 533 -57.57 -47.96 10.67
CA LYS A 533 -56.27 -47.87 9.99
C LYS A 533 -56.18 -46.74 8.97
N LEU A 534 -57.27 -46.46 8.26
CA LEU A 534 -57.30 -45.49 7.17
C LEU A 534 -57.94 -44.20 7.65
N ALA A 535 -57.20 -43.08 7.54
CA ALA A 535 -57.78 -41.76 7.62
C ALA A 535 -58.66 -41.52 6.38
N GLU A 536 -59.90 -41.05 6.57
CA GLU A 536 -60.80 -40.78 5.46
C GLU A 536 -60.37 -39.50 4.72
N ALA A 537 -60.03 -38.45 5.48
CA ALA A 537 -59.49 -37.18 4.97
C ALA A 537 -60.23 -36.67 3.72
N GLN A 538 -61.57 -36.74 3.73
CA GLN A 538 -62.40 -36.57 2.54
C GLN A 538 -62.18 -35.21 1.86
N GLU A 539 -62.28 -34.12 2.63
CA GLU A 539 -62.13 -32.74 2.14
C GLU A 539 -60.72 -32.51 1.55
N TYR A 540 -59.68 -33.07 2.18
CA TYR A 540 -58.30 -32.96 1.70
C TYR A 540 -58.10 -33.69 0.36
N ARG A 541 -58.58 -34.93 0.24
CA ARG A 541 -58.48 -35.70 -1.01
C ARG A 541 -59.27 -35.05 -2.15
N GLN A 542 -60.43 -34.46 -1.85
CA GLN A 542 -61.18 -33.66 -2.81
C GLN A 542 -60.38 -32.43 -3.26
N THR A 543 -59.73 -31.73 -2.32
CA THR A 543 -58.88 -30.56 -2.62
C THR A 543 -57.72 -30.93 -3.56
N LEU A 544 -57.02 -32.04 -3.31
CA LEU A 544 -55.95 -32.53 -4.19
C LEU A 544 -56.47 -32.83 -5.61
N LYS A 545 -57.64 -33.48 -5.71
CA LYS A 545 -58.25 -33.80 -6.99
C LYS A 545 -58.63 -32.53 -7.78
N ILE A 546 -59.13 -31.50 -7.10
CA ILE A 546 -59.42 -30.19 -7.71
C ILE A 546 -58.12 -29.53 -8.19
N GLN A 547 -57.05 -29.57 -7.40
CA GLN A 547 -55.75 -29.05 -7.83
C GLN A 547 -55.20 -29.77 -9.06
N GLU A 548 -55.33 -31.09 -9.12
CA GLU A 548 -54.90 -31.89 -10.28
C GLU A 548 -55.72 -31.56 -11.53
N LEU A 549 -57.04 -31.39 -11.39
CA LEU A 549 -57.92 -30.94 -12.47
C LEU A 549 -57.53 -29.55 -12.97
N ASN A 550 -57.28 -28.60 -12.06
CA ASN A 550 -56.88 -27.24 -12.44
C ASN A 550 -55.51 -27.22 -13.15
N LYS A 551 -54.56 -28.06 -12.73
CA LYS A 551 -53.26 -28.21 -13.42
C LYS A 551 -53.37 -28.86 -14.80
N LYS A 552 -54.42 -29.66 -15.05
CA LYS A 552 -54.70 -30.25 -16.37
C LYS A 552 -55.41 -29.28 -17.32
N LEU A 553 -56.05 -28.25 -16.76
CA LEU A 553 -56.79 -27.22 -17.50
C LEU A 553 -55.94 -25.98 -17.83
N ALA A 554 -54.89 -25.72 -17.06
CA ALA A 554 -53.85 -24.72 -17.33
C ALA A 554 -52.76 -25.31 -18.23
#